data_AF-A0AAV1X3P9-F1
#
_entry.id   AF-A0AAV1X3P9-F1
#
_cell.length_a   1.000
_cell.length_b   1.000
_cell.length_c   1.000
_cell.angle_alpha   90.00
_cell.angle_beta   90.00
_cell.angle_gamma   90.00
#
_symmetry.space_group_name_H-M   'P 1'
#
loop_
_entity.id
_entity.type
_entity.pdbx_description
1 polymer ?
#
loop_
_entity_poly.entity_id
_entity_poly.type
_entity_poly.pdbx_seq_one_letter_code
_entity_poly.pdbx_strand_id
1 'polypeptide(L)'
;MMLSNSDSSLNVSPISKAPVTSIAQVLEADWSKEDVKEIIKGREDDYIKILKLVVNMDLSENKLVGPIPTRITLLNGLHFLNLSYNHLDGEIPEMIGEMKSLESFDVSHNQLSGSIPDSMPSLTSLSHINLSHNNFSGPVPQVNQFLTYDSSVYADNPYLCGHELPNKCPGDESTEVPGSRGNGDKDDKKDKEEKMLFYFVIAVDIASGFWGVIGVLLVMKSWRHAYFRWVEDTMDDIYVAVVIKLAKLKKKWMVRNNIDG
;
A
#
# COMPACT_ATOMS: atom_id res chain seq x y z
N MET A 1 46.33 -27.32 -53.95
CA MET A 1 46.58 -27.18 -52.50
C MET A 1 46.23 -25.74 -52.14
N MET A 2 45.08 -25.55 -51.47
CA MET A 2 44.95 -25.19 -50.04
C MET A 2 45.35 -23.72 -49.81
N LEU A 3 44.37 -22.81 -49.60
CA LEU A 3 44.02 -22.19 -48.29
C LEU A 3 45.19 -21.33 -47.72
N SER A 4 45.07 -20.10 -47.23
CA SER A 4 43.94 -19.29 -46.74
C SER A 4 44.51 -17.98 -46.12
N ASN A 5 43.62 -16.99 -45.92
CA ASN A 5 43.67 -15.88 -44.95
C ASN A 5 44.52 -14.64 -45.33
N SER A 6 43.97 -13.42 -45.48
CA SER A 6 43.06 -12.60 -44.64
C SER A 6 43.76 -12.06 -43.38
N ASP A 7 44.20 -10.81 -43.44
CA ASP A 7 44.54 -10.03 -42.26
C ASP A 7 43.91 -8.63 -42.36
N SER A 8 43.09 -8.35 -41.36
CA SER A 8 42.21 -7.21 -41.19
C SER A 8 42.90 -6.18 -40.29
N SER A 9 43.28 -5.03 -40.83
CA SER A 9 43.69 -3.87 -40.02
C SER A 9 42.46 -3.08 -39.56
N LEU A 10 42.15 -3.21 -38.26
CA LEU A 10 41.16 -2.45 -37.51
C LEU A 10 41.48 -0.95 -37.52
N ASN A 11 40.58 -0.15 -38.10
CA ASN A 11 40.57 1.30 -37.98
C ASN A 11 39.65 1.68 -36.82
N VAL A 12 40.23 2.06 -35.68
CA VAL A 12 39.48 2.49 -34.48
C VAL A 12 39.08 3.95 -34.66
N SER A 13 37.77 4.19 -34.82
CA SER A 13 37.16 5.52 -34.77
C SER A 13 36.82 5.87 -33.31
N PRO A 14 36.83 7.17 -32.92
CA PRO A 14 36.66 7.56 -31.52
C PRO A 14 35.22 7.36 -31.04
N ILE A 15 35.11 6.84 -29.82
CA ILE A 15 33.86 6.63 -29.06
C ILE A 15 33.12 7.97 -28.96
N SER A 16 32.01 8.10 -29.70
CA SER A 16 31.03 9.15 -29.42
C SER A 16 30.37 8.84 -28.08
N LYS A 17 30.54 9.73 -27.10
CA LYS A 17 29.79 9.72 -25.85
C LYS A 17 28.29 9.67 -26.19
N ALA A 18 27.61 8.61 -25.75
CA ALA A 18 26.16 8.52 -25.83
C ALA A 18 25.54 9.67 -25.01
N PRO A 19 24.52 10.38 -25.54
CA PRO A 19 23.85 11.42 -24.78
C PRO A 19 22.95 10.79 -23.71
N VAL A 20 22.91 11.43 -22.55
CA VAL A 20 21.98 11.15 -21.45
C VAL A 20 20.56 11.09 -21.99
N THR A 21 19.91 9.94 -21.84
CA THR A 21 18.55 9.67 -22.33
C THR A 21 17.54 10.54 -21.57
N SER A 22 17.23 11.70 -22.13
CA SER A 22 16.12 12.54 -21.69
C SER A 22 14.79 11.84 -21.98
N ILE A 23 13.81 12.02 -21.08
CA ILE A 23 12.41 11.56 -21.14
C ILE A 23 11.77 11.75 -22.52
N ALA A 24 12.24 12.73 -23.31
CA ALA A 24 11.82 12.97 -24.69
C ALA A 24 11.92 11.75 -25.62
N GLN A 25 12.85 10.80 -25.40
CA GLN A 25 13.00 9.62 -26.28
C GLN A 25 12.18 8.40 -25.83
N VAL A 26 11.73 8.34 -24.58
CA VAL A 26 10.84 7.26 -24.08
C VAL A 26 9.36 7.62 -24.31
N LEU A 27 9.07 8.88 -24.64
CA LEU A 27 7.72 9.43 -24.80
C LEU A 27 6.96 9.08 -26.09
N GLU A 28 7.48 8.23 -26.98
CA GLU A 28 6.74 7.78 -28.17
C GLU A 28 5.96 6.48 -27.95
N ALA A 29 5.19 6.41 -26.87
CA ALA A 29 4.07 5.48 -26.77
C ALA A 29 2.82 6.31 -26.45
N ASP A 30 2.03 6.62 -27.48
CA ASP A 30 0.90 7.54 -27.46
C ASP A 30 -0.38 6.90 -26.88
N TRP A 31 -0.26 6.10 -25.82
CA TRP A 31 -1.41 5.43 -25.17
C TRP A 31 -2.36 6.44 -24.50
N SER A 32 -1.89 7.67 -24.26
CA SER A 32 -2.70 8.77 -23.71
C SER A 32 -3.78 9.29 -24.68
N LYS A 33 -3.75 8.83 -25.94
CA LYS A 33 -4.69 9.18 -27.02
C LYS A 33 -5.43 7.98 -27.61
N GLU A 34 -5.21 6.78 -27.09
CA GLU A 34 -5.86 5.58 -27.63
C GLU A 34 -7.28 5.43 -27.04
N ASP A 35 -8.27 5.66 -27.90
CA ASP A 35 -9.67 5.33 -27.63
C ASP A 35 -9.82 3.81 -27.65
N VAL A 36 -10.18 3.21 -26.50
CA VAL A 36 -10.43 1.77 -26.42
C VAL A 36 -11.90 1.52 -26.71
N LYS A 37 -12.17 0.86 -27.84
CA LYS A 37 -13.51 0.46 -28.23
C LYS A 37 -13.76 -1.00 -27.85
N GLU A 38 -14.63 -1.22 -26.86
CA GLU A 38 -14.99 -2.55 -26.40
C GLU A 38 -16.35 -2.97 -26.95
N ILE A 39 -16.44 -4.18 -27.50
CA ILE A 39 -17.71 -4.73 -28.01
C ILE A 39 -18.11 -5.93 -27.15
N ILE A 40 -19.06 -5.72 -26.23
CA ILE A 40 -19.61 -6.77 -25.39
C ILE A 40 -21.07 -7.03 -25.79
N LYS A 41 -21.36 -8.25 -26.27
CA LYS A 41 -22.72 -8.69 -26.64
C LYS A 41 -23.46 -7.74 -27.59
N GLY A 42 -22.74 -7.11 -28.52
CA GLY A 42 -23.30 -6.18 -29.50
C GLY A 42 -23.57 -4.77 -29.00
N ARG A 43 -23.17 -4.44 -27.76
CA ARG A 43 -23.01 -3.07 -27.29
C ARG A 43 -21.58 -2.64 -27.56
N GLU A 44 -21.44 -1.47 -28.15
CA GLU A 44 -20.16 -0.82 -28.42
C GLU A 44 -19.98 0.29 -27.40
N ASP A 45 -18.99 0.15 -26.53
CA ASP A 45 -18.65 1.12 -25.50
C ASP A 45 -17.28 1.74 -25.84
N ASP A 46 -17.27 3.04 -26.10
CA ASP A 46 -16.06 3.82 -26.43
C ASP A 46 -15.47 4.45 -25.16
N TYR A 47 -14.26 4.04 -24.81
CA TYR A 47 -13.56 4.51 -23.63
C TYR A 47 -12.41 5.46 -23.99
N ILE A 48 -12.67 6.75 -23.83
CA ILE A 48 -11.86 7.82 -24.41
C ILE A 48 -10.70 8.25 -23.48
N LYS A 49 -10.73 7.94 -22.15
CA LYS A 49 -9.74 8.41 -21.14
C LYS A 49 -9.68 7.56 -19.85
N ILE A 50 -9.52 6.24 -19.92
CA ILE A 50 -9.63 5.39 -18.70
C ILE A 50 -8.50 5.64 -17.69
N LEU A 51 -7.26 5.82 -18.14
CA LEU A 51 -6.10 5.77 -17.26
C LEU A 51 -5.97 6.98 -16.30
N LYS A 52 -6.61 8.11 -16.63
CA LYS A 52 -6.73 9.25 -15.71
C LYS A 52 -7.76 9.04 -14.59
N LEU A 53 -8.64 8.04 -14.73
CA LEU A 53 -9.68 7.71 -13.74
C LEU A 53 -9.27 6.57 -12.82
N VAL A 54 -8.14 5.90 -13.08
CA VAL A 54 -7.64 4.88 -12.17
C VAL A 54 -7.03 5.58 -10.97
N VAL A 55 -7.86 5.73 -9.93
CA VAL A 55 -7.49 6.32 -8.65
C VAL A 55 -6.93 5.25 -7.71
N ASN A 56 -7.46 4.03 -7.80
CA ASN A 56 -7.06 2.90 -6.96
C ASN A 56 -6.73 1.70 -7.85
N MET A 57 -5.59 1.07 -7.60
CA MET A 57 -5.18 -0.17 -8.24
C MET A 57 -4.75 -1.15 -7.16
N ASP A 58 -5.53 -2.21 -7.01
CA ASP A 58 -5.21 -3.31 -6.11
C ASP A 58 -5.01 -4.59 -6.94
N LEU A 59 -3.78 -5.09 -6.92
CA LEU A 59 -3.35 -6.33 -7.56
C LEU A 59 -2.72 -7.27 -6.52
N SER A 60 -2.99 -7.05 -5.24
CA SER A 60 -2.44 -7.85 -4.15
C SER A 60 -2.92 -9.30 -4.17
N GLU A 61 -2.21 -10.17 -3.45
CA GLU A 61 -2.57 -11.59 -3.27
C GLU A 61 -2.70 -12.37 -4.59
N ASN A 62 -1.77 -12.13 -5.50
CA ASN A 62 -1.72 -12.80 -6.79
C ASN A 62 -0.39 -13.56 -6.97
N LYS A 63 -0.17 -14.08 -8.18
CA LYS A 63 1.07 -14.76 -8.57
C LYS A 63 1.80 -13.98 -9.66
N LEU A 64 1.71 -12.66 -9.62
CA LEU A 64 2.41 -11.80 -10.58
C LEU A 64 3.91 -11.98 -10.41
N VAL A 65 4.63 -12.09 -11.53
CA VAL A 65 6.07 -12.32 -11.60
C VAL A 65 6.73 -11.27 -12.48
N GLY A 66 8.04 -11.10 -12.31
CA GLY A 66 8.83 -10.13 -13.05
C GLY A 66 8.81 -8.74 -12.42
N PRO A 67 9.45 -7.76 -13.07
CA PRO A 67 9.66 -6.45 -12.48
C PRO A 67 8.42 -5.56 -12.55
N ILE A 68 8.36 -4.58 -11.65
CA ILE A 68 7.38 -3.50 -11.74
C ILE A 68 7.68 -2.69 -13.01
N PRO A 69 6.77 -2.66 -14.00
CA PRO A 69 7.02 -1.96 -15.24
C PRO A 69 7.07 -0.46 -15.00
N THR A 70 8.12 0.22 -15.48
CA THR A 70 8.26 1.69 -15.36
C THR A 70 7.03 2.44 -15.88
N ARG A 71 6.28 1.85 -16.83
CA ARG A 71 5.05 2.45 -17.37
C ARG A 71 3.95 2.67 -16.33
N ILE A 72 3.98 1.99 -15.18
CA ILE A 72 3.01 2.24 -14.09
C ILE A 72 3.13 3.67 -13.55
N THR A 73 4.31 4.29 -13.66
CA THR A 73 4.55 5.65 -13.18
C THR A 73 3.85 6.72 -14.01
N LEU A 74 3.31 6.34 -15.18
CA LEU A 74 2.54 7.23 -16.03
C LEU A 74 1.10 7.45 -15.54
N LEU A 75 0.66 6.66 -14.56
CA LEU A 75 -0.65 6.78 -13.93
C LEU A 75 -0.66 7.91 -12.89
N ASN A 76 -0.44 9.15 -13.34
CA ASN A 76 -0.33 10.32 -12.45
C ASN A 76 -1.59 10.61 -11.61
N GLY A 77 -2.74 10.02 -11.97
CA GLY A 77 -3.99 10.12 -11.23
C GLY A 77 -4.18 9.05 -10.16
N LEU A 78 -3.21 8.16 -9.96
CA LEU A 78 -3.30 7.06 -9.00
C LEU A 78 -2.99 7.56 -7.58
N HIS A 79 -3.90 7.29 -6.65
CA HIS A 79 -3.77 7.58 -5.23
C HIS A 79 -3.39 6.32 -4.43
N PHE A 80 -3.86 5.14 -4.83
CA PHE A 80 -3.61 3.90 -4.10
C PHE A 80 -3.07 2.82 -5.05
N LEU A 81 -1.89 2.29 -4.72
CA LEU A 81 -1.27 1.18 -5.43
C LEU A 81 -0.90 0.07 -4.44
N ASN A 82 -1.58 -1.07 -4.55
CA ASN A 82 -1.29 -2.25 -3.77
C ASN A 82 -0.85 -3.40 -4.69
N LEU A 83 0.39 -3.82 -4.55
CA LEU A 83 1.04 -4.93 -5.26
C LEU A 83 1.51 -6.02 -4.29
N SER A 84 1.08 -5.97 -3.03
CA SER A 84 1.56 -6.86 -1.97
C SER A 84 1.23 -8.33 -2.23
N TYR A 85 1.93 -9.25 -1.57
CA TYR A 85 1.68 -10.69 -1.67
C TYR A 85 1.70 -11.21 -3.12
N ASN A 86 2.81 -10.96 -3.81
CA ASN A 86 3.05 -11.43 -5.17
C ASN A 86 4.48 -12.04 -5.26
N HIS A 87 4.97 -12.25 -6.48
CA HIS A 87 6.32 -12.74 -6.76
C HIS A 87 7.08 -11.74 -7.65
N LEU A 88 6.83 -10.45 -7.47
CA LEU A 88 7.50 -9.40 -8.23
C LEU A 88 8.98 -9.32 -7.84
N ASP A 89 9.84 -9.09 -8.82
CA ASP A 89 11.31 -9.03 -8.66
C ASP A 89 11.90 -7.72 -9.21
N GLY A 90 13.22 -7.60 -9.23
CA GLY A 90 13.90 -6.41 -9.71
C GLY A 90 13.77 -5.22 -8.75
N GLU A 91 13.93 -4.00 -9.27
CA GLU A 91 13.98 -2.76 -8.48
C GLU A 91 12.68 -1.96 -8.61
N ILE A 92 12.41 -1.09 -7.63
CA ILE A 92 11.35 -0.08 -7.79
C ILE A 92 11.85 0.97 -8.79
N PRO A 93 11.09 1.30 -9.85
CA PRO A 93 11.52 2.30 -10.82
C PRO A 93 11.76 3.68 -10.17
N GLU A 94 12.90 4.31 -10.47
CA GLU A 94 13.20 5.69 -10.03
C GLU A 94 12.13 6.70 -10.42
N MET A 95 11.38 6.46 -11.50
CA MET A 95 10.28 7.35 -11.90
C MET A 95 9.06 7.30 -10.96
N ILE A 96 9.03 6.42 -9.95
CA ILE A 96 7.93 6.36 -8.97
C ILE A 96 7.73 7.72 -8.28
N GLY A 97 8.81 8.48 -8.06
CA GLY A 97 8.76 9.81 -7.46
C GLY A 97 7.98 10.85 -8.26
N GLU A 98 7.61 10.58 -9.52
CA GLU A 98 6.79 11.46 -10.36
C GLU A 98 5.27 11.34 -10.07
N MET A 99 4.84 10.27 -9.40
CA MET A 99 3.43 10.00 -9.08
C MET A 99 2.91 10.84 -7.90
N LYS A 100 2.86 12.17 -8.05
CA LYS A 100 2.61 13.12 -6.94
C LYS A 100 1.27 12.96 -6.20
N SER A 101 0.28 12.31 -6.82
CA SER A 101 -1.02 12.03 -6.22
C SER A 101 -1.05 10.77 -5.36
N LEU A 102 0.04 9.97 -5.36
CA LEU A 102 0.07 8.70 -4.64
C LEU A 102 0.06 8.94 -3.12
N GLU A 103 -0.96 8.39 -2.47
CA GLU A 103 -1.22 8.49 -1.03
C GLU A 103 -0.89 7.18 -0.30
N SER A 104 -1.01 6.04 -0.97
CA SER A 104 -0.71 4.72 -0.43
C SER A 104 0.04 3.85 -1.43
N PHE A 105 1.15 3.26 -0.96
CA PHE A 105 1.99 2.37 -1.77
C PHE A 105 2.40 1.13 -0.96
N ASP A 106 1.84 -0.03 -1.32
CA ASP A 106 2.17 -1.31 -0.68
C ASP A 106 2.76 -2.28 -1.71
N VAL A 107 4.00 -2.70 -1.46
CA VAL A 107 4.71 -3.73 -2.24
C VAL A 107 5.24 -4.84 -1.34
N SER A 108 4.71 -4.94 -0.12
CA SER A 108 5.16 -5.92 0.86
C SER A 108 4.95 -7.36 0.39
N HIS A 109 5.72 -8.30 0.94
CA HIS A 109 5.66 -9.72 0.56
C HIS A 109 5.87 -9.95 -0.95
N ASN A 110 7.01 -9.48 -1.45
CA ASN A 110 7.49 -9.71 -2.81
C ASN A 110 8.97 -10.13 -2.78
N GLN A 111 9.63 -10.16 -3.93
CA GLN A 111 11.05 -10.47 -4.12
C GLN A 111 11.81 -9.25 -4.67
N LEU A 112 11.32 -8.04 -4.39
CA LEU A 112 11.93 -6.80 -4.87
C LEU A 112 13.30 -6.60 -4.20
N SER A 113 14.20 -5.96 -4.91
CA SER A 113 15.61 -5.79 -4.53
C SER A 113 16.12 -4.40 -4.96
N GLY A 114 17.41 -4.13 -4.72
CA GLY A 114 18.01 -2.81 -4.97
C GLY A 114 17.80 -1.86 -3.80
N SER A 115 18.10 -0.57 -4.01
CA SER A 115 17.86 0.49 -3.03
C SER A 115 16.46 1.07 -3.13
N ILE A 116 15.99 1.67 -2.05
CA ILE A 116 14.80 2.53 -2.10
C ILE A 116 15.13 3.74 -2.99
N PRO A 117 14.34 4.05 -4.03
CA PRO A 117 14.64 5.14 -4.96
C PRO A 117 14.84 6.50 -4.28
N ASP A 118 15.86 7.24 -4.69
CA ASP A 118 16.15 8.58 -4.15
C ASP A 118 15.05 9.59 -4.50
N SER A 119 14.25 9.30 -5.52
CA SER A 119 13.09 10.10 -5.92
C SER A 119 11.88 9.91 -5.00
N MET A 120 11.78 8.81 -4.26
CA MET A 120 10.60 8.43 -3.48
C MET A 120 10.20 9.45 -2.40
N PRO A 121 11.15 10.12 -1.71
CA PRO A 121 10.83 11.25 -0.82
C PRO A 121 10.15 12.44 -1.51
N SER A 122 10.15 12.51 -2.84
CA SER A 122 9.45 13.56 -3.60
C SER A 122 7.94 13.33 -3.69
N LEU A 123 7.43 12.20 -3.19
CA LEU A 123 5.99 11.89 -3.11
C LEU A 123 5.36 12.59 -1.91
N THR A 124 5.05 13.87 -2.03
CA THR A 124 4.58 14.70 -0.91
C THR A 124 3.21 14.31 -0.36
N SER A 125 2.41 13.55 -1.11
CA SER A 125 1.08 13.09 -0.70
C SER A 125 1.11 11.70 -0.04
N LEU A 126 2.25 11.02 -0.03
CA LEU A 126 2.37 9.64 0.44
C LEU A 126 2.19 9.58 1.96
N SER A 127 1.12 8.93 2.39
CA SER A 127 0.73 8.80 3.79
C SER A 127 0.96 7.39 4.33
N HIS A 128 0.83 6.39 3.46
CA HIS A 128 1.01 4.99 3.81
C HIS A 128 2.01 4.35 2.85
N ILE A 129 2.99 3.65 3.40
CA ILE A 129 3.95 2.87 2.64
C ILE A 129 4.22 1.57 3.39
N ASN A 130 4.39 0.49 2.64
CA ASN A 130 4.82 -0.79 3.19
C ASN A 130 5.79 -1.48 2.22
N LEU A 131 7.05 -1.62 2.65
CA LEU A 131 8.14 -2.24 1.90
C LEU A 131 8.60 -3.55 2.53
N SER A 132 7.91 -4.02 3.57
CA SER A 132 8.33 -5.16 4.38
C SER A 132 8.34 -6.47 3.59
N HIS A 133 9.09 -7.46 4.07
CA HIS A 133 9.19 -8.79 3.46
C HIS A 133 9.59 -8.72 1.97
N ASN A 134 10.73 -8.09 1.71
CA ASN A 134 11.38 -8.00 0.41
C ASN A 134 12.90 -8.20 0.57
N ASN A 135 13.68 -7.91 -0.46
CA ASN A 135 15.14 -8.02 -0.46
C ASN A 135 15.81 -6.67 -0.75
N PHE A 136 15.22 -5.57 -0.26
CA PHE A 136 15.80 -4.23 -0.39
C PHE A 136 17.12 -4.10 0.38
N SER A 137 17.96 -3.19 -0.10
CA SER A 137 19.33 -3.00 0.37
C SER A 137 19.71 -1.52 0.48
N GLY A 138 20.72 -1.22 1.29
CA GLY A 138 21.25 0.14 1.43
C GLY A 138 20.45 1.00 2.42
N PRO A 139 20.76 2.31 2.48
CA PRO A 139 20.20 3.21 3.48
C PRO A 139 18.72 3.53 3.20
N VAL A 140 17.91 3.57 4.25
CA VAL A 140 16.58 4.18 4.17
C VAL A 140 16.71 5.69 4.03
N PRO A 141 15.99 6.34 3.09
CA PRO A 141 15.99 7.80 2.96
C PRO A 141 15.67 8.49 4.29
N GLN A 142 16.55 9.36 4.77
CA GLN A 142 16.39 10.09 6.03
C GLN A 142 15.78 11.49 5.78
N VAL A 143 14.77 11.59 4.92
CA VAL A 143 14.18 12.86 4.48
C VAL A 143 12.65 12.81 4.43
N ASN A 144 12.01 13.96 4.62
CA ASN A 144 10.56 14.14 4.54
C ASN A 144 9.79 13.13 5.40
N GLN A 145 8.73 12.52 4.85
CA GLN A 145 7.90 11.56 5.58
C GLN A 145 8.60 10.24 5.91
N PHE A 146 9.75 9.91 5.32
CA PHE A 146 10.48 8.67 5.62
C PHE A 146 11.04 8.63 7.05
N LEU A 147 11.25 9.79 7.67
CA LEU A 147 11.63 9.92 9.07
C LEU A 147 10.48 9.60 10.04
N THR A 148 9.23 9.58 9.54
CA THR A 148 8.03 9.42 10.37
C THR A 148 7.45 8.00 10.32
N TYR A 149 7.90 7.19 9.37
CA TYR A 149 7.42 5.82 9.23
C TYR A 149 8.04 4.91 10.29
N ASP A 150 7.20 4.02 10.84
CA ASP A 150 7.61 3.03 11.82
C ASP A 150 8.54 1.98 11.18
N SER A 151 9.44 1.41 11.98
CA SER A 151 10.40 0.39 11.52
C SER A 151 9.71 -0.86 10.95
N SER A 152 8.44 -1.11 11.33
CA SER A 152 7.63 -2.22 10.81
C SER A 152 7.42 -2.17 9.29
N VAL A 153 7.35 -0.97 8.71
CA VAL A 153 7.23 -0.74 7.26
C VAL A 153 8.38 -1.36 6.47
N TYR A 154 9.55 -1.48 7.10
CA TYR A 154 10.78 -1.94 6.49
C TYR A 154 11.19 -3.35 6.96
N ALA A 155 10.37 -3.98 7.80
CA ALA A 155 10.67 -5.27 8.42
C ALA A 155 11.01 -6.33 7.37
N ASP A 156 11.83 -7.30 7.76
CA ASP A 156 12.21 -8.45 6.92
C ASP A 156 12.81 -8.05 5.55
N ASN A 157 13.63 -7.00 5.54
CA ASN A 157 14.58 -6.70 4.45
C ASN A 157 16.03 -6.87 4.97
N PRO A 158 16.73 -7.97 4.63
CA PRO A 158 17.97 -8.34 5.31
C PRO A 158 19.15 -7.38 5.08
N TYR A 159 19.14 -6.62 3.97
CA TYR A 159 20.25 -5.76 3.56
C TYR A 159 19.96 -4.26 3.73
N LEU A 160 18.78 -3.91 4.24
CA LEU A 160 18.39 -2.53 4.49
C LEU A 160 19.04 -2.05 5.78
N CYS A 161 19.47 -0.79 5.82
CA CYS A 161 20.15 -0.19 6.96
C CYS A 161 19.68 1.25 7.22
N GLY A 162 19.85 1.75 8.45
CA GLY A 162 19.42 3.11 8.82
C GLY A 162 19.36 3.33 10.32
N HIS A 163 19.14 4.57 10.76
CA HIS A 163 19.17 4.94 12.18
C HIS A 163 18.08 4.24 13.01
N GLU A 164 16.93 3.94 12.40
CA GLU A 164 15.76 3.30 13.04
C GLU A 164 15.67 1.79 12.75
N LEU A 165 16.71 1.19 12.14
CA LEU A 165 16.73 -0.21 11.74
C LEU A 165 17.78 -1.03 12.49
N PRO A 166 17.60 -2.36 12.62
CA PRO A 166 18.56 -3.22 13.30
C PRO A 166 19.97 -3.17 12.69
N ASN A 167 20.06 -2.96 11.38
CA ASN A 167 21.33 -2.90 10.65
C ASN A 167 21.82 -1.46 10.51
N LYS A 168 23.04 -1.18 10.95
CA LYS A 168 23.73 0.09 10.71
C LYS A 168 24.41 0.08 9.35
N CYS A 169 24.41 1.22 8.65
CA CYS A 169 25.03 1.31 7.34
C CYS A 169 26.57 1.32 7.43
N PRO A 170 27.29 0.65 6.51
CA PRO A 170 28.75 0.68 6.47
C PRO A 170 29.25 2.09 6.10
N GLY A 171 30.07 2.70 6.96
CA GLY A 171 30.66 4.03 6.73
C GLY A 171 30.39 5.06 7.83
N ASP A 172 29.56 4.75 8.81
CA ASP A 172 29.29 5.62 9.97
C ASP A 172 30.26 5.37 11.15
N GLU A 173 31.48 4.94 10.83
CA GLU A 173 32.61 4.90 11.77
C GLU A 173 33.25 6.29 11.85
N SER A 174 32.65 7.18 12.63
CA SER A 174 33.38 8.32 13.19
C SER A 174 33.59 8.13 14.69
N THR A 175 34.80 7.68 15.01
CA THR A 175 35.52 7.86 16.28
C THR A 175 35.04 7.00 17.45
N GLU A 176 35.68 5.84 17.59
CA GLU A 176 35.89 5.21 18.89
C GLU A 176 36.60 6.19 19.84
N VAL A 177 35.94 6.54 20.94
CA VAL A 177 36.63 6.84 22.20
C VAL A 177 36.61 5.53 23.00
N PRO A 178 37.78 4.98 23.41
CA PRO A 178 37.80 3.71 24.10
C PRO A 178 37.38 3.90 25.55
N GLY A 179 36.16 3.46 25.87
CA GLY A 179 35.73 3.34 27.26
C GLY A 179 34.23 3.31 27.47
N SER A 180 33.61 2.14 27.29
CA SER A 180 32.89 1.52 28.41
C SER A 180 32.46 0.10 28.06
N ARG A 181 32.96 -0.87 28.83
CA ARG A 181 32.29 -2.16 28.99
C ARG A 181 30.97 -1.91 29.72
N GLY A 182 29.86 -2.43 29.19
CA GLY A 182 28.69 -2.72 30.01
C GLY A 182 27.34 -2.60 29.31
N ASN A 183 26.78 -3.78 28.96
CA ASN A 183 25.34 -4.11 28.85
C ASN A 183 24.42 -3.21 28.01
N GLY A 184 24.13 -3.66 26.79
CA GLY A 184 22.97 -3.24 26.00
C GLY A 184 22.12 -4.44 25.60
N ASP A 185 21.35 -4.96 26.56
CA ASP A 185 20.33 -6.02 26.37
C ASP A 185 19.12 -5.72 27.29
N LYS A 186 18.72 -4.44 27.36
CA LYS A 186 17.64 -4.00 28.26
C LYS A 186 16.59 -3.10 27.63
N ASP A 187 16.82 -2.56 26.44
CA ASP A 187 15.88 -1.58 25.87
C ASP A 187 14.74 -2.25 25.08
N ASP A 188 15.01 -3.34 24.33
CA ASP A 188 13.95 -4.10 23.61
C ASP A 188 12.99 -4.87 24.54
N LYS A 189 13.44 -5.20 25.75
CA LYS A 189 12.59 -5.88 26.73
C LYS A 189 11.59 -4.93 27.37
N LYS A 190 12.01 -3.69 27.61
CA LYS A 190 11.19 -2.68 28.29
C LYS A 190 9.99 -2.27 27.44
N ASP A 191 10.20 -2.11 26.13
CA ASP A 191 9.11 -1.79 25.19
C ASP A 191 8.11 -2.94 25.01
N LYS A 192 8.58 -4.20 25.05
CA LYS A 192 7.70 -5.38 25.03
C LYS A 192 6.91 -5.52 26.32
N GLU A 193 7.51 -5.24 27.46
CA GLU A 193 6.83 -5.29 28.76
C GLU A 193 5.77 -4.18 28.89
N GLU A 194 6.06 -2.95 28.44
CA GLU A 194 5.07 -1.86 28.45
C GLU A 194 3.90 -2.12 27.50
N LYS A 195 4.15 -2.64 26.28
CA LYS A 195 3.09 -3.05 25.35
C LYS A 195 2.24 -4.19 25.91
N MET A 196 2.86 -5.20 26.55
CA MET A 196 2.12 -6.30 27.18
C MET A 196 1.26 -5.83 28.35
N LEU A 197 1.74 -4.90 29.16
CA LEU A 197 0.97 -4.30 30.25
C LEU A 197 -0.22 -3.49 29.72
N PHE A 198 -0.05 -2.74 28.64
CA PHE A 198 -1.14 -2.00 27.99
C PHE A 198 -2.25 -2.94 27.48
N TYR A 199 -1.89 -4.02 26.79
CA TYR A 199 -2.85 -5.03 26.34
C TYR A 199 -3.55 -5.74 27.49
N PHE A 200 -2.85 -6.00 28.59
CA PHE A 200 -3.44 -6.62 29.76
C PHE A 200 -4.50 -5.73 30.42
N VAL A 201 -4.24 -4.42 30.54
CA VAL A 201 -5.22 -3.46 31.08
C VAL A 201 -6.49 -3.43 30.21
N ILE A 202 -6.32 -3.30 28.89
CA ILE A 202 -7.45 -3.33 27.95
C ILE A 202 -8.25 -4.64 28.07
N ALA A 203 -7.56 -5.77 28.15
CA ALA A 203 -8.21 -7.07 28.28
C ALA A 203 -9.01 -7.20 29.59
N VAL A 204 -8.48 -6.69 30.70
CA VAL A 204 -9.17 -6.66 32.01
C VAL A 204 -10.38 -5.72 31.98
N ASP A 205 -10.29 -4.57 31.33
CA ASP A 205 -11.38 -3.62 31.20
C ASP A 205 -12.52 -4.18 30.34
N ILE A 206 -12.19 -4.83 29.22
CA ILE A 206 -13.18 -5.52 28.38
C ILE A 206 -13.81 -6.68 29.14
N ALA A 207 -13.01 -7.50 29.83
CA ALA A 207 -13.52 -8.63 30.59
C ALA A 207 -14.46 -8.16 31.72
N SER A 208 -14.08 -7.10 32.46
CA SER A 208 -14.90 -6.57 33.55
C SER A 208 -16.19 -5.90 33.05
N GLY A 209 -16.15 -5.16 31.94
CA GLY A 209 -17.34 -4.58 31.31
C GLY A 209 -18.30 -5.66 30.77
N PHE A 210 -17.74 -6.65 30.06
CA PHE A 210 -18.51 -7.74 29.49
C PHE A 210 -19.15 -8.62 30.57
N TRP A 211 -18.39 -8.99 31.60
CA TRP A 211 -18.90 -9.77 32.73
C TRP A 211 -19.80 -8.98 33.67
N GLY A 212 -19.65 -7.65 33.76
CA GLY A 212 -20.57 -6.80 34.49
C GLY A 212 -21.97 -6.83 33.87
N VAL A 213 -22.07 -6.63 32.55
CA VAL A 213 -23.37 -6.66 31.85
C VAL A 213 -23.96 -8.07 31.83
N ILE A 214 -23.16 -9.08 31.48
CA ILE A 214 -23.64 -10.46 31.40
C ILE A 214 -23.95 -11.03 32.79
N GLY A 215 -23.12 -10.72 33.79
CA GLY A 215 -23.34 -11.13 35.17
C GLY A 215 -24.62 -10.55 35.74
N VAL A 216 -24.90 -9.27 35.51
CA VAL A 216 -26.17 -8.64 35.93
C VAL A 216 -27.38 -9.29 35.25
N LEU A 217 -27.26 -9.61 33.95
CA LEU A 217 -28.32 -10.29 33.19
C LEU A 217 -28.53 -11.77 33.61
N LEU A 218 -27.48 -12.45 34.07
CA LEU A 218 -27.56 -13.84 34.54
C LEU A 218 -28.07 -13.96 35.98
N VAL A 219 -27.75 -13.01 36.86
CA VAL A 219 -28.14 -13.04 38.28
C VAL A 219 -29.58 -12.58 38.49
N MET A 220 -30.06 -11.61 37.72
CA MET A 220 -31.43 -11.08 37.90
C MET A 220 -32.39 -11.58 36.82
N LYS A 221 -33.02 -12.74 37.07
CA LYS A 221 -34.05 -13.34 36.19
C LYS A 221 -35.15 -12.36 35.77
N SER A 222 -35.54 -11.43 36.63
CA SER A 222 -36.58 -10.43 36.35
C SER A 222 -36.14 -9.37 35.34
N TRP A 223 -34.86 -8.97 35.38
CA TRP A 223 -34.30 -7.96 34.48
C TRP A 223 -34.12 -8.52 33.08
N ARG A 224 -33.72 -9.79 32.97
CA ARG A 224 -33.65 -10.50 31.69
C ARG A 224 -34.97 -10.47 30.93
N HIS A 225 -36.09 -10.80 31.59
CA HIS A 225 -37.41 -10.79 30.96
C HIS A 225 -37.96 -9.38 30.69
N ALA A 226 -37.54 -8.37 31.45
CA ALA A 226 -37.88 -6.98 31.16
C ALA A 226 -37.11 -6.46 29.93
N TYR A 227 -35.81 -6.76 29.86
CA TYR A 227 -34.94 -6.38 28.75
C TYR A 227 -35.38 -7.02 27.43
N PHE A 228 -35.61 -8.35 27.40
CA PHE A 228 -36.05 -9.02 26.17
C PHE A 228 -37.39 -8.52 25.67
N ARG A 229 -38.36 -8.27 26.57
CA ARG A 229 -39.66 -7.70 26.17
C ARG A 229 -39.51 -6.28 25.61
N TRP A 230 -38.67 -5.46 26.21
CA TRP A 230 -38.42 -4.11 25.70
C TRP A 230 -37.76 -4.14 24.31
N VAL A 231 -36.81 -5.06 24.08
CA VAL A 231 -36.17 -5.23 22.76
C VAL A 231 -37.17 -5.70 21.71
N GLU A 232 -38.02 -6.68 22.05
CA GLU A 232 -39.06 -7.20 21.15
C GLU A 232 -40.07 -6.10 20.79
N ASP A 233 -40.60 -5.36 21.77
CA ASP A 233 -41.53 -4.24 21.54
C ASP A 233 -40.88 -3.14 20.66
N THR A 234 -39.61 -2.82 20.92
CA THR A 234 -38.89 -1.80 20.14
C THR A 234 -38.67 -2.24 18.69
N MET A 235 -38.41 -3.53 18.46
CA MET A 235 -38.23 -4.06 17.10
C MET A 235 -39.53 -4.05 16.30
N ASP A 236 -40.66 -4.37 16.93
CA ASP A 236 -41.98 -4.32 16.29
C ASP A 236 -42.37 -2.88 15.91
N ASP A 237 -42.14 -1.91 16.79
CA ASP A 237 -42.39 -0.49 16.52
C ASP A 237 -41.54 0.03 15.35
N ILE A 238 -40.26 -0.34 15.32
CA ILE A 238 -39.34 0.01 14.22
C ILE A 238 -39.82 -0.64 12.92
N TYR A 239 -40.17 -1.92 12.95
CA TYR A 239 -40.64 -2.65 11.77
C TYR A 239 -41.89 -2.02 11.18
N VAL A 240 -42.90 -1.72 12.00
CA VAL A 240 -44.14 -1.06 11.56
C VAL A 240 -43.84 0.33 10.99
N ALA A 241 -42.98 1.12 11.64
CA ALA A 241 -42.61 2.45 11.15
C ALA A 241 -41.91 2.39 9.77
N VAL A 242 -41.02 1.41 9.56
CA VAL A 242 -40.33 1.19 8.29
C VAL A 242 -41.33 0.77 7.20
N VAL A 243 -42.20 -0.19 7.48
CA VAL A 243 -43.21 -0.67 6.53
C VAL A 243 -44.16 0.46 6.11
N ILE A 244 -44.64 1.29 7.06
CA ILE A 244 -45.50 2.44 6.76
C ILE A 244 -44.77 3.48 5.92
N LYS A 245 -43.50 3.80 6.24
CA LYS A 245 -42.70 4.73 5.44
C LYS A 245 -42.48 4.23 4.02
N LEU A 246 -42.15 2.95 3.85
CA LEU A 246 -41.99 2.31 2.53
C LEU A 246 -43.29 2.31 1.73
N ALA A 247 -44.42 2.01 2.37
CA ALA A 247 -45.74 2.04 1.71
C ALA A 247 -46.11 3.46 1.22
N LYS A 248 -45.84 4.49 2.04
CA LYS A 248 -46.05 5.91 1.67
C LYS A 248 -45.13 6.33 0.51
N LEU A 249 -43.86 5.92 0.55
CA LEU A 249 -42.91 6.19 -0.54
C LEU A 249 -43.31 5.51 -1.84
N LYS A 250 -43.71 4.24 -1.79
CA LYS A 250 -44.20 3.48 -2.95
C LYS A 250 -45.44 4.12 -3.57
N LYS A 251 -46.41 4.54 -2.74
CA LYS A 251 -47.61 5.26 -3.22
C LYS A 251 -47.25 6.59 -3.88
N LYS A 252 -46.32 7.36 -3.30
CA LYS A 252 -45.86 8.64 -3.85
C LYS A 252 -45.10 8.45 -5.18
N TRP A 253 -44.33 7.37 -5.30
CA TRP A 253 -43.63 7.01 -6.54
C TRP A 253 -44.59 6.61 -7.66
N MET A 254 -45.60 5.79 -7.36
CA MET A 254 -46.62 5.41 -8.35
C MET A 254 -47.48 6.59 -8.81
N VAL A 255 -47.86 7.51 -7.92
CA VAL A 255 -48.62 8.72 -8.30
C VAL A 255 -47.79 9.65 -9.19
N ARG A 256 -46.48 9.78 -8.93
CA ARG A 256 -45.60 10.64 -9.72
C ARG A 256 -45.37 10.10 -11.14
N ASN A 257 -45.29 8.78 -11.31
CA ASN A 257 -45.08 8.17 -12.63
C ASN A 257 -46.35 8.08 -13.50
N ASN A 258 -47.54 8.36 -12.95
CA ASN A 258 -48.82 8.27 -13.66
C ASN A 258 -49.35 9.64 -14.13
N ILE A 259 -48.58 10.71 -13.96
CA ILE A 259 -48.91 12.09 -14.37
C ILE A 259 -48.11 12.51 -15.63
N ASP A 260 -47.09 11.73 -16.01
CA ASP A 260 -46.17 12.03 -17.12
C ASP A 260 -46.43 11.19 -18.40
N GLY A 261 -47.59 10.52 -18.52
CA GLY A 261 -47.99 9.73 -19.69
C GLY A 261 -49.39 10.09 -20.17
#